data_AF-A0A921BNJ8-F1
#
_entry.id   AF-A0A921BNJ8-F1
#
_cell.length_a   1.000
_cell.length_b   1.000
_cell.length_c   1.000
_cell.angle_alpha   90.00
_cell.angle_beta   90.00
_cell.angle_gamma   90.00
#
_symmetry.space_group_name_H-M   'P 1'
#
loop_
_entity.id
_entity.type
_entity.pdbx_description
1 polymer ?
#
loop_
_entity_poly.entity_id
_entity_poly.type
_entity_poly.pdbx_seq_one_letter_code
_entity_poly.pdbx_strand_id
1 'polypeptide(L)'
;MNESTAVFAVDLRGLGETRDQGSNAKYHSHSHRVGNVATHIGQPLLGQRVRDLLAVVDYLNEVGSERVRSIRLIGVGSAGPVALHAAALDAQISKVELRNPALNSWVSDVVAQPLHREMVDHVVPGALTWYDLPDLAHQLGARLRIR
;
A
#
# COMPACT_ATOMS: atom_id res chain seq x y z
N MET A 1 2.83 9.06 -20.12
CA MET A 1 1.35 9.13 -20.12
C MET A 1 0.94 9.88 -21.37
N ASN A 2 -0.23 9.60 -21.96
CA ASN A 2 -0.76 10.30 -23.14
C ASN A 2 -1.98 11.13 -22.73
N GLU A 3 -2.52 11.93 -23.66
CA GLU A 3 -3.67 12.82 -23.43
C GLU A 3 -4.97 12.08 -23.06
N SER A 4 -5.05 10.77 -23.29
CA SER A 4 -6.19 9.93 -22.89
C SER A 4 -6.03 9.25 -21.52
N THR A 5 -5.01 9.61 -20.74
CA THR A 5 -4.80 9.10 -19.38
C THR A 5 -5.27 10.12 -18.35
N ALA A 6 -6.36 9.80 -17.63
CA ALA A 6 -6.69 10.50 -16.40
C ALA A 6 -5.73 10.08 -15.28
N VAL A 7 -5.29 11.04 -14.46
CA VAL A 7 -4.37 10.82 -13.34
C VAL A 7 -5.06 11.24 -12.06
N PHE A 8 -5.13 10.32 -11.11
CA PHE A 8 -5.65 10.57 -9.77
C PHE A 8 -4.50 10.44 -8.77
N ALA A 9 -4.25 11.51 -8.03
CA ALA A 9 -3.39 11.49 -6.86
C ALA A 9 -4.28 11.28 -5.64
N VAL A 10 -4.00 10.24 -4.84
CA VAL A 10 -4.83 9.86 -3.70
C VAL A 10 -3.97 9.74 -2.45
N ASP A 11 -4.42 10.39 -1.38
CA ASP A 11 -3.86 10.22 -0.06
C ASP A 11 -4.61 9.11 0.67
N LEU A 12 -3.92 8.00 0.95
CA LEU A 12 -4.47 6.93 1.79
C LEU A 12 -4.40 7.35 3.26
N ARG A 13 -5.25 6.78 4.11
CA ARG A 13 -5.31 7.19 5.53
C ARG A 13 -3.94 7.17 6.21
N GLY A 14 -3.60 8.23 6.93
CA GLY A 14 -2.31 8.41 7.60
C GLY A 14 -1.15 8.77 6.66
N LEU A 15 -1.40 9.03 5.38
CA LEU A 15 -0.43 9.58 4.42
C LEU A 15 -0.86 10.98 3.97
N GLY A 16 0.08 11.72 3.38
CA GLY A 16 -0.15 13.07 2.84
C GLY A 16 -0.88 13.99 3.81
N GLU A 17 -2.02 14.52 3.40
CA GLU A 17 -2.85 15.45 4.19
C GLU A 17 -3.36 14.86 5.52
N THR A 18 -3.51 13.54 5.59
CA THR A 18 -4.03 12.84 6.78
C THR A 18 -2.94 12.30 7.70
N ARG A 19 -1.68 12.67 7.45
CA ARG A 19 -0.51 12.20 8.23
C ARG A 19 -0.59 12.66 9.69
N ASP A 20 -0.22 11.77 10.61
CA ASP A 20 -0.09 12.11 12.03
C ASP A 20 1.10 13.04 12.26
N GLN A 21 0.82 14.20 12.86
CA GLN A 21 1.81 15.23 13.19
C GLN A 21 2.48 14.99 14.55
N GLY A 22 1.90 14.16 15.42
CA GLY A 22 2.36 13.98 16.80
C GLY A 22 3.29 12.78 17.03
N SER A 23 3.27 11.77 16.13
CA SER A 23 4.03 10.53 16.37
C SER A 23 5.54 10.69 16.22
N ASN A 24 6.01 11.50 15.26
CA ASN A 24 7.42 11.48 14.88
C ASN A 24 8.34 12.03 15.99
N ALA A 25 7.88 13.03 16.75
CA ALA A 25 8.66 13.65 17.82
C ALA A 25 9.06 12.66 18.94
N LYS A 26 8.24 11.64 19.19
CA LYS A 26 8.45 10.68 20.29
C LYS A 26 8.89 9.30 19.81
N TYR A 27 8.40 8.85 18.65
CA TYR A 27 8.52 7.45 18.21
C TYR A 27 9.39 7.28 16.97
N HIS A 28 9.96 8.36 16.43
CA HIS A 28 10.69 8.35 15.16
C HIS A 28 9.91 7.64 14.04
N SER A 29 8.58 7.82 14.07
CA SER A 29 7.67 7.33 13.05
C SER A 29 6.52 8.30 12.83
N HIS A 30 6.13 8.47 11.57
CA HIS A 30 4.96 9.24 11.17
C HIS A 30 3.63 8.51 11.35
N SER A 31 3.66 7.24 11.74
CA SER A 31 2.45 6.40 11.80
C SER A 31 2.28 5.67 13.14
N HIS A 32 3.17 5.85 14.13
CA HIS A 32 3.18 5.02 15.34
C HIS A 32 1.87 5.02 16.15
N ARG A 33 1.29 6.18 16.48
CA ARG A 33 0.00 6.24 17.19
C ARG A 33 -1.11 5.56 16.39
N VAL A 34 -1.24 5.91 15.12
CA VAL A 34 -2.33 5.40 14.26
C VAL A 34 -2.18 3.91 14.02
N GLY A 35 -0.96 3.43 13.75
CA GLY A 35 -0.63 2.01 13.59
C GLY A 35 -0.91 1.18 14.84
N ASN A 36 -0.58 1.72 16.03
CA ASN A 36 -0.92 1.06 17.28
C ASN A 36 -2.43 1.00 17.50
N VAL A 37 -3.16 2.11 17.35
CA VAL A 37 -4.62 2.09 17.48
C VAL A 37 -5.25 1.10 16.51
N ALA A 38 -4.82 1.11 15.25
CA ALA A 38 -5.25 0.17 14.23
C ALA A 38 -5.03 -1.31 14.65
N THR A 39 -3.88 -1.60 15.25
CA THR A 39 -3.58 -2.93 15.80
C THR A 39 -4.49 -3.29 16.98
N HIS A 40 -4.75 -2.34 17.90
CA HIS A 40 -5.60 -2.58 19.08
C HIS A 40 -7.06 -2.87 18.71
N ILE A 41 -7.56 -2.33 17.59
CA ILE A 41 -8.90 -2.63 17.08
C ILE A 41 -8.94 -3.85 16.15
N GLY A 42 -7.84 -4.59 16.03
CA GLY A 42 -7.74 -5.79 15.19
C GLY A 42 -7.78 -5.51 13.69
N GLN A 43 -7.51 -4.27 13.26
CA GLN A 43 -7.53 -3.86 11.86
C GLN A 43 -6.22 -3.17 11.50
N PRO A 44 -5.15 -3.90 11.09
CA PRO A 44 -3.84 -3.32 10.86
C PRO A 44 -3.88 -2.20 9.82
N LEU A 45 -3.07 -1.15 10.03
CA LEU A 45 -3.12 0.08 9.23
C LEU A 45 -2.87 -0.17 7.73
N LEU A 46 -1.97 -1.11 7.39
CA LEU A 46 -1.77 -1.54 6.00
C LEU A 46 -3.07 -2.05 5.38
N GLY A 47 -3.78 -2.96 6.06
CA GLY A 47 -5.06 -3.50 5.57
C GLY A 47 -6.14 -2.45 5.44
N GLN A 48 -6.16 -1.45 6.34
CA GLN A 48 -7.07 -0.31 6.20
C GLN A 48 -6.75 0.54 4.95
N ARG A 49 -5.47 0.81 4.67
CA ARG A 49 -5.03 1.55 3.47
C ARG A 49 -5.31 0.77 2.18
N VAL A 50 -5.23 -0.57 2.21
CA VAL A 50 -5.66 -1.42 1.09
C VAL A 50 -7.15 -1.21 0.81
N ARG A 51 -8.00 -1.16 1.85
CA ARG A 51 -9.42 -0.86 1.69
C ARG A 51 -9.67 0.54 1.13
N ASP A 52 -8.91 1.55 1.55
CA ASP A 52 -9.02 2.90 0.96
C ASP A 52 -8.72 2.86 -0.55
N LEU A 53 -7.66 2.16 -0.95
CA LEU A 53 -7.26 2.07 -2.35
C LEU A 53 -8.26 1.28 -3.20
N LEU A 54 -8.81 0.18 -2.67
CA LEU A 54 -9.85 -0.58 -3.37
C LEU A 54 -11.14 0.24 -3.52
N ALA A 55 -11.53 1.04 -2.52
CA ALA A 55 -12.66 1.96 -2.66
C ALA A 55 -12.47 3.02 -3.76
N VAL A 56 -11.22 3.50 -3.97
CA VAL A 56 -10.90 4.36 -5.10
C VAL A 56 -11.07 3.61 -6.43
N VAL A 57 -10.62 2.35 -6.51
CA VAL A 57 -10.78 1.52 -7.70
C VAL A 57 -12.26 1.32 -8.03
N ASP A 58 -13.08 0.98 -7.02
CA ASP A 58 -14.53 0.82 -7.15
C ASP A 58 -15.18 2.12 -7.66
N TYR A 59 -14.84 3.26 -7.05
CA TYR A 59 -15.36 4.56 -7.45
C TYR A 59 -15.02 4.90 -8.91
N LEU A 60 -13.77 4.66 -9.33
CA LEU A 60 -13.33 4.90 -10.71
C LEU A 60 -14.06 4.01 -11.72
N ASN A 61 -14.39 2.77 -11.33
CA ASN A 61 -15.18 1.87 -12.15
C ASN A 61 -16.64 2.31 -12.25
N GLU A 62 -17.25 2.76 -11.14
CA GLU A 62 -18.65 3.20 -11.12
C GLU A 62 -18.84 4.49 -11.94
N VAL A 63 -18.06 5.53 -11.65
CA VAL A 63 -18.19 6.84 -12.30
C VAL A 63 -17.61 6.85 -13.72
N GLY A 64 -16.65 5.96 -13.98
CA GLY A 64 -15.92 5.89 -15.24
C GLY A 64 -16.37 4.79 -16.20
N SER A 65 -17.40 4.01 -15.88
CA SER A 65 -17.67 2.65 -16.40
C SER A 65 -17.47 2.41 -17.91
N GLU A 66 -17.84 3.36 -18.79
CA GLU A 66 -17.63 3.23 -20.24
C GLU A 66 -16.31 3.84 -20.76
N ARG A 67 -15.70 4.74 -19.98
CA ARG A 67 -14.47 5.48 -20.35
C ARG A 67 -13.21 4.86 -19.77
N VAL A 68 -13.32 4.12 -18.66
CA VAL A 68 -12.20 3.51 -17.96
C VAL A 68 -11.92 2.12 -18.53
N ARG A 69 -10.97 2.06 -19.48
CA ARG A 69 -10.57 0.80 -20.12
C ARG A 69 -9.62 -0.06 -19.27
N SER A 70 -8.83 0.57 -18.42
CA SER A 70 -7.81 -0.10 -17.61
C SER A 70 -7.37 0.78 -16.46
N ILE A 71 -7.29 0.22 -15.26
CA ILE A 71 -6.74 0.90 -14.08
C ILE A 71 -5.28 0.49 -13.92
N ARG A 72 -4.39 1.46 -13.70
CA ARG A 72 -2.97 1.24 -13.43
C ARG A 72 -2.60 1.96 -12.14
N LEU A 73 -1.88 1.29 -11.26
CA LEU A 73 -1.44 1.86 -9.99
C LEU A 73 0.03 2.23 -10.05
N ILE A 74 0.36 3.35 -9.40
CA ILE A 74 1.74 3.73 -9.10
C ILE A 74 1.84 3.87 -7.57
N GLY A 75 2.46 2.88 -6.92
CA GLY A 75 2.72 2.90 -5.48
C GLY A 75 4.09 3.52 -5.21
N VAL A 76 4.13 4.59 -4.41
CA VAL A 76 5.39 5.30 -4.09
C VAL A 76 5.72 5.13 -2.61
N GLY A 77 6.95 4.78 -2.27
CA GLY A 77 7.39 4.70 -0.87
C GLY A 77 6.54 3.72 -0.06
N SER A 78 5.97 4.21 1.04
CA SER A 78 5.09 3.45 1.93
C SER A 78 3.75 3.03 1.28
N ALA A 79 3.36 3.61 0.15
CA ALA A 79 2.21 3.11 -0.60
C ALA A 79 2.52 1.84 -1.40
N GLY A 80 3.80 1.45 -1.51
CA GLY A 80 4.24 0.30 -2.30
C GLY A 80 3.58 -1.03 -1.85
N PRO A 81 3.73 -1.43 -0.58
CA PRO A 81 3.07 -2.63 -0.06
C PRO A 81 1.55 -2.59 -0.20
N VAL A 82 0.93 -1.41 -0.08
CA VAL A 82 -0.52 -1.26 -0.23
C VAL A 82 -0.96 -1.53 -1.67
N ALA A 83 -0.26 -0.96 -2.65
CA ALA A 83 -0.54 -1.19 -4.07
C ALA A 83 -0.33 -2.66 -4.46
N LEU A 84 0.66 -3.31 -3.87
CA LEU A 84 0.94 -4.73 -4.11
C LEU A 84 -0.22 -5.62 -3.61
N HIS A 85 -0.68 -5.41 -2.38
CA HIS A 85 -1.81 -6.14 -1.82
C HIS A 85 -3.11 -5.87 -2.59
N ALA A 86 -3.41 -4.61 -2.91
CA ALA A 86 -4.61 -4.27 -3.65
C ALA A 86 -4.67 -4.97 -5.01
N ALA A 87 -3.56 -4.99 -5.76
CA ALA A 87 -3.53 -5.64 -7.07
C ALA A 87 -3.55 -7.18 -7.00
N ALA A 88 -3.07 -7.77 -5.90
CA ALA A 88 -3.17 -9.20 -5.65
C ALA A 88 -4.62 -9.62 -5.32
N LEU A 89 -5.38 -8.74 -4.67
CA LEU A 89 -6.78 -8.97 -4.29
C LEU A 89 -7.78 -8.63 -5.41
N ASP A 90 -7.45 -7.67 -6.28
CA ASP A 90 -8.35 -7.17 -7.31
C ASP A 90 -7.72 -7.23 -8.71
N ALA A 91 -8.33 -8.05 -9.57
CA ALA A 91 -7.92 -8.28 -10.95
C ALA A 91 -8.22 -7.09 -11.88
N GLN A 92 -9.05 -6.13 -11.47
CA GLN A 92 -9.34 -4.91 -12.25
C GLN A 92 -8.12 -4.00 -12.38
N ILE A 93 -7.16 -4.12 -11.46
CA ILE A 93 -5.88 -3.40 -11.52
C ILE A 93 -4.96 -4.05 -12.56
N SER A 94 -4.97 -3.52 -13.79
CA SER A 94 -4.23 -4.12 -14.92
C SER A 94 -2.70 -4.11 -14.78
N LYS A 95 -2.11 -3.09 -14.14
CA LYS A 95 -0.66 -2.95 -13.92
C LYS A 95 -0.35 -2.20 -12.64
N VAL A 96 0.78 -2.53 -12.04
CA VAL A 96 1.34 -1.85 -10.86
C VAL A 96 2.78 -1.46 -11.14
N GLU A 97 3.11 -0.20 -10.88
CA GLU A 97 4.50 0.28 -10.79
C GLU A 97 4.79 0.68 -9.34
N LEU A 98 5.77 0.02 -8.73
CA LEU A 98 6.31 0.43 -7.43
C LEU A 98 7.52 1.34 -7.67
N ARG A 99 7.56 2.48 -6.99
CA ARG A 99 8.66 3.44 -7.06
C ARG A 99 9.23 3.66 -5.67
N ASN A 100 10.52 3.37 -5.51
CA ASN A 100 11.23 3.50 -4.23
C ASN A 100 10.43 2.86 -3.07
N PRO A 101 10.00 1.59 -3.19
CA PRO A 101 9.17 0.97 -2.15
C PRO A 101 9.89 1.02 -0.79
N ALA A 102 9.16 1.44 0.25
CA ALA A 102 9.72 1.52 1.60
C ALA A 102 10.01 0.14 2.21
N LEU A 103 9.36 -0.90 1.67
CA LEU A 103 9.43 -2.27 2.16
C LEU A 103 9.30 -3.25 0.98
N ASN A 104 10.22 -4.20 0.89
CA ASN A 104 10.27 -5.22 -0.17
C ASN A 104 9.98 -6.63 0.37
N SER A 105 10.34 -6.91 1.62
CA SER A 105 10.05 -8.18 2.30
C SER A 105 9.99 -7.96 3.82
N TRP A 106 9.00 -8.54 4.49
CA TRP A 106 8.97 -8.53 5.95
C TRP A 106 10.12 -9.34 6.54
N VAL A 107 10.53 -10.44 5.90
CA VAL A 107 11.66 -11.25 6.38
C VAL A 107 12.97 -10.47 6.35
N SER A 108 13.34 -9.86 5.22
CA SER A 108 14.64 -9.18 5.08
C SER A 108 14.68 -7.79 5.70
N ASP A 109 13.56 -7.05 5.68
CA ASP A 109 13.57 -5.61 5.99
C ASP A 109 13.00 -5.30 7.37
N VAL A 110 12.30 -6.25 8.00
CA VAL A 110 11.70 -6.09 9.33
C VAL A 110 12.25 -7.13 10.30
N VAL A 111 12.13 -8.43 10.01
CA VAL A 111 12.58 -9.50 10.92
C VAL A 111 14.10 -9.49 11.06
N ALA A 112 14.83 -9.43 9.94
CA ALA A 112 16.28 -9.37 9.96
C ALA A 112 16.83 -7.99 10.41
N GLN A 113 15.99 -6.94 10.40
CA GLN A 113 16.37 -5.56 10.72
C GLN A 113 15.39 -4.92 11.72
N PRO A 114 15.36 -5.38 12.99
CA PRO A 114 14.32 -5.00 13.96
C PRO A 114 14.35 -3.51 14.38
N LEU A 115 15.42 -2.78 14.05
CA LEU A 115 15.56 -1.35 14.32
C LEU A 115 15.27 -0.48 13.09
N HIS A 116 14.79 -1.06 12.00
CA HIS A 116 14.40 -0.32 10.80
C HIS A 116 13.21 0.60 11.12
N ARG A 117 13.37 1.89 10.83
CA ARG A 117 12.38 2.93 11.13
C ARG A 117 11.21 2.88 10.16
N GLU A 118 10.09 3.49 10.56
CA GLU A 118 8.89 3.63 9.73
C GLU A 118 8.25 2.30 9.27
N MET A 119 8.40 1.23 10.05
CA MET A 119 7.85 -0.10 9.71
C MET A 119 6.50 -0.42 10.36
N VAL A 120 6.09 0.34 11.38
CA VAL A 120 4.90 0.03 12.21
C VAL A 120 3.59 0.01 11.41
N ASP A 121 3.48 0.85 10.38
CA ASP A 121 2.30 0.91 9.51
C ASP A 121 2.30 -0.12 8.38
N HIS A 122 3.36 -0.91 8.28
CA HIS A 122 3.47 -2.05 7.37
C HIS A 122 3.21 -3.40 8.03
N VAL A 123 2.99 -3.45 9.34
CA VAL A 123 2.77 -4.70 10.07
C VAL A 123 1.38 -5.26 9.77
N VAL A 124 1.34 -6.52 9.34
CA VAL A 124 0.14 -7.33 9.20
C VAL A 124 0.29 -8.56 10.10
N PRO A 125 -0.42 -8.62 11.24
CA PRO A 125 -0.33 -9.76 12.15
C PRO A 125 -0.63 -11.09 11.44
N GLY A 126 0.28 -12.06 11.57
CA GLY A 126 0.14 -13.39 10.98
C GLY A 126 0.46 -13.51 9.49
N ALA A 127 0.83 -12.44 8.77
CA ALA A 127 1.12 -12.54 7.33
C ALA A 127 2.17 -13.60 7.01
N LEU A 128 3.30 -13.61 7.73
CA LEU A 128 4.41 -14.56 7.53
C LEU A 128 4.08 -16.03 7.82
N THR A 129 2.90 -16.35 8.36
CA THR A 129 2.46 -17.75 8.43
C THR A 129 1.83 -18.24 7.12
N TRP A 130 1.63 -17.33 6.15
CA TRP A 130 0.95 -17.59 4.89
C TRP A 130 1.74 -17.10 3.68
N TYR A 131 2.34 -15.91 3.74
CA TYR A 131 3.07 -15.29 2.63
C TYR A 131 4.01 -14.16 3.09
N ASP A 132 4.87 -13.71 2.19
CA ASP A 132 5.61 -12.45 2.26
C ASP A 132 5.34 -11.58 1.00
N LEU A 133 5.77 -10.32 0.99
CA LEU A 133 5.59 -9.41 -0.14
C LEU A 133 6.18 -9.94 -1.47
N PRO A 134 7.34 -10.62 -1.51
CA PRO A 134 7.84 -11.23 -2.73
C PRO A 134 6.89 -12.28 -3.33
N ASP A 135 6.08 -12.97 -2.53
CA ASP A 135 5.10 -13.94 -3.03
C ASP A 135 3.96 -13.24 -3.78
N LEU A 136 3.49 -12.10 -3.25
CA LEU A 136 2.52 -11.24 -3.95
C LEU A 136 3.12 -10.68 -5.24
N ALA A 137 4.39 -10.27 -5.21
CA ALA A 137 5.10 -9.80 -6.40
C ALA A 137 5.21 -10.90 -7.47
N HIS A 138 5.50 -12.13 -7.06
CA HIS A 138 5.52 -13.30 -7.92
C HIS A 138 4.15 -13.58 -8.55
N GLN A 139 3.08 -13.53 -7.74
CA GLN A 139 1.70 -13.71 -8.21
C GLN A 139 1.30 -12.69 -9.29
N LEU A 140 1.74 -11.44 -9.17
CA LEU A 140 1.45 -10.40 -10.17
C LEU A 140 2.25 -10.57 -11.47
N GLY A 141 3.43 -11.18 -11.43
CA GLY A 141 4.26 -11.45 -12.59
C GLY A 141 4.42 -10.24 -13.52
N ALA A 142 4.06 -10.40 -14.80
CA ALA A 142 4.17 -9.35 -15.81
C ALA A 142 3.31 -8.08 -15.56
N ARG A 143 2.37 -8.12 -14.61
CA ARG A 143 1.59 -6.94 -14.19
C ARG A 143 2.41 -5.98 -13.33
N LEU A 144 3.49 -6.44 -12.71
CA LEU A 144 4.29 -5.67 -11.77
C LEU A 144 5.58 -5.14 -12.39
N ARG A 145 5.91 -3.89 -12.07
CA ARG A 145 7.22 -3.28 -12.31
C ARG A 145 7.70 -2.61 -11.04
N ILE A 146 8.95 -2.88 -10.65
CA ILE A 146 9.60 -2.22 -9.51
C ILE A 146 10.71 -1.31 -10.06
N ARG A 147 10.79 -0.08 -9.56
CA ARG A 147 11.81 0.92 -9.89
C ARG A 147 12.40 1.55 -8.63
#